data_AF-A0A937WDA5-F1
#
_entry.id   AF-A0A937WDA5-F1
#
_cell.length_a   1.000
_cell.length_b   1.000
_cell.length_c   1.000
_cell.angle_alpha   90.00
_cell.angle_beta   90.00
_cell.angle_gamma   90.00
#
_symmetry.space_group_name_H-M   'P 1'
#
loop_
_entity.id
_entity.type
_entity.pdbx_description
1 polymer ?
#
loop_
_entity_poly.entity_id
_entity_poly.type
_entity_poly.pdbx_seq_one_letter_code
_entity_poly.pdbx_strand_id
1 'polypeptide(L)'
;MTMLPELLSQENWDINEISKYFNNLLAEAVVEVNTEFSPKRLSKLPRQIEPLPTDTRQLSSYRTRIGTMLEYALSTAMARLFKEKYGARYLLTFATSHEYPDFYLRDNTLTALLRIEMKAVDADSDEQAARFSTPTIWIDEQKDMLLLVGWEWKDLVGQDGNIPLISFD
;
A
#
# COMPACT_ATOMS: atom_id res chain seq x y z
N MET A 1 -14.83 -2.14 16.41
CA MET A 1 -14.65 -1.36 15.18
C MET A 1 -15.89 -1.53 14.32
N THR A 2 -16.49 -0.44 13.86
CA THR A 2 -17.67 -0.47 12.98
C THR A 2 -17.34 -1.22 11.69
N MET A 3 -18.26 -2.02 11.18
CA MET A 3 -18.00 -2.84 10.00
C MET A 3 -18.18 -2.01 8.73
N LEU A 4 -17.32 -2.23 7.73
CA LEU A 4 -17.38 -1.47 6.46
C LEU A 4 -18.77 -1.44 5.80
N PRO A 5 -19.55 -2.54 5.76
CA PRO A 5 -20.95 -2.49 5.32
C PRO A 5 -21.83 -1.44 5.97
N GLU A 6 -21.68 -1.24 7.29
CA GLU A 6 -22.49 -0.28 8.05
C GLU A 6 -22.10 1.14 7.65
N LEU A 7 -20.80 1.42 7.57
CA LEU A 7 -20.25 2.71 7.15
C LEU A 7 -20.70 3.10 5.73
N LEU A 8 -20.68 2.15 4.78
CA LEU A 8 -21.05 2.40 3.39
C LEU A 8 -22.57 2.43 3.14
N SER A 9 -23.37 2.01 4.12
CA SER A 9 -24.85 2.02 4.02
C SER A 9 -25.49 3.33 4.49
N GLN A 10 -24.71 4.23 5.10
CA GLN A 10 -25.19 5.52 5.57
C GLN A 10 -25.47 6.46 4.39
N GLU A 11 -26.50 7.31 4.53
CA GLU A 11 -26.87 8.31 3.51
C GLU A 11 -25.73 9.31 3.25
N ASN A 12 -24.98 9.64 4.29
CA ASN A 12 -23.71 10.37 4.21
C ASN A 12 -22.61 9.50 4.80
N TRP A 13 -21.58 9.22 4.00
CA TRP A 13 -20.44 8.44 4.44
C TRP A 13 -19.60 9.22 5.44
N ASP A 14 -19.35 8.64 6.61
CA ASP A 14 -18.34 9.15 7.54
C ASP A 14 -16.95 8.73 7.04
N ILE A 15 -16.35 9.59 6.22
CA ILE A 15 -15.03 9.33 5.64
C ILE A 15 -13.96 9.11 6.70
N ASN A 16 -14.07 9.70 7.89
CA ASN A 16 -13.08 9.49 8.95
C ASN A 16 -13.14 8.08 9.51
N GLU A 17 -14.34 7.54 9.73
CA GLU A 17 -14.51 6.15 10.17
C GLU A 17 -14.11 5.15 9.07
N ILE A 18 -14.37 5.47 7.80
CA ILE A 18 -13.89 4.68 6.66
C ILE A 18 -12.35 4.73 6.59
N SER A 19 -11.72 5.89 6.77
CA SER A 19 -10.26 6.01 6.83
C SER A 19 -9.67 5.19 7.96
N LYS A 20 -10.28 5.21 9.16
CA LYS A 20 -9.85 4.35 10.27
C LYS A 20 -9.98 2.87 9.92
N TYR A 21 -11.07 2.48 9.26
CA TYR A 21 -11.27 1.12 8.74
C TYR A 21 -10.12 0.68 7.85
N PHE A 22 -9.78 1.48 6.85
CA PHE A 22 -8.69 1.15 5.93
C PHE A 22 -7.32 1.21 6.60
N ASN A 23 -7.09 2.12 7.55
CA ASN A 23 -5.83 2.16 8.30
C ASN A 23 -5.59 0.85 9.07
N ASN A 24 -6.61 0.31 9.73
CA ASN A 24 -6.48 -0.97 10.45
C ASN A 24 -6.32 -2.15 9.49
N LEU A 25 -7.07 -2.17 8.39
CA LEU A 25 -6.91 -3.19 7.35
C LEU A 25 -5.49 -3.16 6.75
N LEU A 26 -4.95 -1.97 6.52
CA LEU A 26 -3.61 -1.77 6.00
C LEU A 26 -2.55 -2.26 6.99
N ALA A 27 -2.73 -1.99 8.29
CA ALA A 27 -1.86 -2.53 9.33
C ALA A 27 -1.86 -4.07 9.35
N GLU A 28 -3.02 -4.71 9.19
CA GLU A 28 -3.10 -6.17 9.06
C GLU A 28 -2.38 -6.68 7.79
N ALA A 29 -2.55 -5.99 6.66
CA ALA A 29 -1.85 -6.32 5.42
C ALA A 29 -0.33 -6.14 5.52
N VAL A 30 0.13 -5.10 6.23
CA VAL A 30 1.55 -4.86 6.53
C VAL A 30 2.16 -6.04 7.30
N VAL A 31 1.46 -6.57 8.31
CA VAL A 31 1.93 -7.75 9.06
C VAL A 31 2.11 -8.96 8.15
N GLU A 32 1.16 -9.22 7.25
CA GLU A 32 1.29 -10.31 6.27
C GLU A 32 2.47 -10.08 5.31
N VAL A 33 2.61 -8.87 4.77
CA VAL A 33 3.73 -8.58 3.85
C VAL A 33 5.07 -8.71 4.54
N ASN A 34 5.20 -8.20 5.77
CA ASN A 34 6.44 -8.28 6.55
C ASN A 34 6.80 -9.73 6.94
N THR A 35 5.82 -10.62 7.14
CA THR A 35 6.07 -12.02 7.54
C THR A 35 6.26 -12.96 6.36
N GLU A 36 5.58 -12.72 5.23
CA GLU A 36 5.54 -13.65 4.11
C GLU A 36 6.21 -13.11 2.84
N PHE A 37 5.76 -11.95 2.35
CA PHE A 37 6.20 -11.44 1.04
C PHE A 37 7.64 -10.91 1.11
N SER A 38 7.92 -10.01 2.05
CA SER A 38 9.21 -9.33 2.11
C SER A 38 10.37 -10.30 2.33
N PRO A 39 10.35 -11.22 3.32
CA PRO A 39 11.50 -12.11 3.58
C PRO A 39 11.82 -13.00 2.39
N LYS A 40 10.80 -13.42 1.65
CA LYS A 40 10.93 -14.36 0.53
C LYS A 40 11.30 -13.69 -0.79
N ARG A 41 11.01 -12.39 -0.95
CA ARG A 41 11.10 -11.71 -2.25
C ARG A 41 11.99 -10.48 -2.27
N LEU A 42 12.22 -9.85 -1.11
CA LEU A 42 12.91 -8.57 -0.99
C LEU A 42 14.18 -8.62 -0.12
N SER A 43 14.56 -9.80 0.37
CA SER A 43 15.85 -9.99 1.04
C SER A 43 17.00 -9.82 0.05
N LYS A 44 18.08 -9.16 0.49
CA LYS A 44 19.29 -8.93 -0.31
C LYS A 44 20.52 -9.52 0.35
N LEU A 45 21.60 -9.69 -0.41
CA LEU A 45 22.90 -10.00 0.18
C LEU A 45 23.40 -8.79 1.01
N PRO A 46 24.38 -8.99 1.92
CA PRO A 46 24.99 -7.89 2.66
C PRO A 46 25.45 -6.76 1.75
N ARG A 47 25.34 -5.50 2.20
CA ARG A 47 25.62 -4.30 1.38
C ARG A 47 27.04 -4.27 0.79
N GLN A 48 28.00 -5.01 1.37
CA GLN A 48 29.36 -5.16 0.85
C GLN A 48 29.42 -6.01 -0.44
N ILE A 49 28.47 -6.93 -0.61
CA ILE A 49 28.35 -7.83 -1.76
C ILE A 49 27.32 -7.29 -2.76
N GLU A 50 26.20 -6.79 -2.26
CA GLU A 50 25.12 -6.22 -3.07
C GLU A 50 24.78 -4.79 -2.58
N PRO A 51 25.59 -3.79 -2.97
CA PRO A 51 25.38 -2.41 -2.53
C PRO A 51 24.09 -1.83 -3.11
N LEU A 52 23.50 -0.89 -2.37
CA LEU A 52 22.42 -0.05 -2.88
C LEU A 52 22.99 1.03 -3.83
N PRO A 53 22.22 1.50 -4.81
CA PRO A 53 22.64 2.62 -5.65
C PRO A 53 22.92 3.87 -4.81
N THR A 54 24.00 4.58 -5.12
CA THR A 54 24.39 5.82 -4.44
C THR A 54 24.17 7.06 -5.30
N ASP A 55 24.11 6.91 -6.62
CA ASP A 55 23.70 7.98 -7.53
C ASP A 55 22.22 8.32 -7.31
N THR A 56 21.91 9.61 -7.12
CA THR A 56 20.56 10.08 -6.74
C THR A 56 19.50 9.65 -7.73
N ARG A 57 19.79 9.66 -9.05
CA ARG A 57 18.81 9.27 -10.07
C ARG A 57 18.56 7.77 -10.03
N GLN A 58 19.60 6.98 -9.85
CA GLN A 58 19.46 5.52 -9.71
C GLN A 58 18.76 5.14 -8.41
N LEU A 59 19.05 5.84 -7.31
CA LEU A 59 18.42 5.63 -6.01
C LEU A 59 16.92 5.96 -6.06
N SER A 60 16.54 7.07 -6.68
CA SER A 60 15.13 7.43 -6.90
C SER A 60 14.40 6.34 -7.70
N SER A 61 14.97 5.91 -8.84
CA SER A 61 14.39 4.83 -9.64
C SER A 61 14.31 3.49 -8.89
N TYR A 62 15.29 3.20 -8.04
CA TYR A 62 15.31 2.01 -7.20
C TYR A 62 14.19 2.04 -6.17
N ARG A 63 14.03 3.17 -5.46
CA ARG A 63 12.96 3.41 -4.49
C ARG A 63 11.58 3.28 -5.12
N THR A 64 11.36 3.89 -6.28
CA THR A 64 10.10 3.75 -7.03
C THR A 64 9.78 2.29 -7.34
N ARG A 65 10.78 1.52 -7.80
CA ARG A 65 10.57 0.09 -8.13
C ARG A 65 10.18 -0.73 -6.90
N ILE A 66 10.84 -0.49 -5.77
CA ILE A 66 10.49 -1.12 -4.50
C ILE A 66 9.08 -0.70 -4.06
N GLY A 67 8.77 0.59 -4.11
CA GLY A 67 7.45 1.12 -3.79
C GLY A 67 6.33 0.43 -4.59
N THR A 68 6.49 0.30 -5.90
CA THR A 68 5.51 -0.41 -6.75
C THR A 68 5.35 -1.90 -6.38
N MET A 69 6.45 -2.60 -6.04
CA MET A 69 6.38 -4.00 -5.60
C MET A 69 5.62 -4.14 -4.28
N LEU A 70 5.85 -3.20 -3.36
CA LEU A 70 5.24 -3.13 -2.05
C LEU A 70 3.75 -2.76 -2.13
N GLU A 71 3.38 -1.78 -2.97
CA GLU A 71 1.99 -1.42 -3.26
C GLU A 71 1.20 -2.63 -3.80
N TYR A 72 1.79 -3.38 -4.73
CA TYR A 72 1.17 -4.60 -5.26
C TYR A 72 1.03 -5.70 -4.19
N ALA A 73 2.03 -5.86 -3.33
CA ALA A 73 2.00 -6.84 -2.24
C ALA A 73 0.89 -6.50 -1.23
N LEU A 74 0.83 -5.24 -0.79
CA LEU A 74 -0.19 -4.73 0.13
C LEU A 74 -1.59 -4.84 -0.46
N SER A 75 -1.79 -4.44 -1.72
CA SER A 75 -3.11 -4.55 -2.36
C SER A 75 -3.58 -6.00 -2.45
N THR A 76 -2.65 -6.94 -2.70
CA THR A 76 -2.95 -8.38 -2.75
C THR A 76 -3.35 -8.91 -1.37
N ALA A 77 -2.61 -8.55 -0.32
CA ALA A 77 -2.92 -8.90 1.06
C ALA A 77 -4.28 -8.32 1.50
N MET A 78 -4.53 -7.04 1.23
CA MET A 78 -5.82 -6.39 1.51
C MET A 78 -6.98 -7.06 0.78
N ALA A 79 -6.82 -7.41 -0.50
CA ALA A 79 -7.85 -8.12 -1.27
C ALA A 79 -8.17 -9.51 -0.67
N ARG A 80 -7.15 -10.23 -0.19
CA ARG A 80 -7.33 -11.50 0.54
C ARG A 80 -8.12 -11.29 1.83
N LEU A 81 -7.74 -10.31 2.65
CA LEU A 81 -8.44 -9.95 3.89
C LEU A 81 -9.90 -9.55 3.65
N PHE A 82 -10.18 -8.77 2.60
CA PHE A 82 -11.54 -8.45 2.17
C PHE A 82 -12.34 -9.71 1.85
N LYS A 83 -11.76 -10.63 1.08
CA LYS A 83 -12.40 -11.89 0.70
C LYS A 83 -12.71 -12.76 1.92
N GLU A 84 -11.80 -12.82 2.89
CA GLU A 84 -12.00 -13.57 4.13
C GLU A 84 -13.13 -12.98 4.99
N LYS A 85 -13.19 -11.65 5.09
CA LYS A 85 -14.13 -10.95 5.96
C LYS A 85 -15.52 -10.80 5.35
N TYR A 86 -15.62 -10.63 4.03
CA TYR A 86 -16.86 -10.27 3.34
C TYR A 86 -17.18 -11.14 2.12
N GLY A 87 -16.39 -12.18 1.85
CA GLY A 87 -16.58 -13.02 0.67
C GLY A 87 -16.45 -12.22 -0.63
N ALA A 88 -17.42 -12.38 -1.53
CA ALA A 88 -17.45 -11.67 -2.80
C ALA A 88 -18.17 -10.31 -2.75
N ARG A 89 -18.54 -9.82 -1.56
CA ARG A 89 -19.30 -8.57 -1.41
C ARG A 89 -18.50 -7.34 -1.87
N TYR A 90 -17.19 -7.37 -1.63
CA TYR A 90 -16.30 -6.28 -2.00
C TYR A 90 -15.09 -6.80 -2.77
N LEU A 91 -14.67 -6.03 -3.77
CA LEU A 91 -13.54 -6.34 -4.63
C LEU A 91 -12.60 -5.13 -4.66
N LEU A 92 -11.32 -5.34 -4.33
CA LEU A 92 -10.28 -4.35 -4.56
C LEU A 92 -9.65 -4.63 -5.93
N THR A 93 -9.80 -3.68 -6.86
CA THR A 93 -9.42 -3.85 -8.27
C THR A 93 -8.52 -2.71 -8.73
N PHE A 94 -7.54 -2.99 -9.58
CA PHE A 94 -6.70 -1.96 -10.20
C PHE A 94 -7.52 -1.06 -11.13
N ALA A 95 -7.19 0.24 -11.16
CA ALA A 95 -7.50 1.07 -12.31
C ALA A 95 -6.53 0.72 -13.44
N THR A 96 -7.05 0.53 -14.65
CA THR A 96 -6.24 0.11 -15.80
C THR A 96 -5.93 1.24 -16.77
N SER A 97 -6.60 2.39 -16.63
CA SER A 97 -6.22 3.65 -17.28
C SER A 97 -4.98 4.22 -16.58
N HIS A 98 -4.06 4.83 -17.31
CA HIS A 98 -2.88 5.52 -16.78
C HIS A 98 -3.24 6.83 -16.04
N GLU A 99 -4.24 6.77 -15.16
CA GLU A 99 -4.89 7.90 -14.53
C GLU A 99 -5.26 7.53 -13.08
N TYR A 100 -5.36 8.55 -12.24
CA TYR A 100 -5.84 8.43 -10.86
C TYR A 100 -7.25 7.80 -10.79
N PRO A 101 -7.54 6.90 -9.82
CA PRO A 101 -6.68 6.41 -8.72
C PRO A 101 -5.94 5.11 -9.08
N ASP A 102 -5.06 4.60 -8.22
CA ASP A 102 -4.47 3.25 -8.39
C ASP A 102 -5.52 2.11 -8.32
N PHE A 103 -6.51 2.21 -7.43
CA PHE A 103 -7.49 1.16 -7.16
C PHE A 103 -8.93 1.67 -7.01
N TYR A 104 -9.87 0.76 -7.27
CA TYR A 104 -11.27 0.89 -6.89
C TYR A 104 -11.65 -0.18 -5.87
N LEU A 105 -12.33 0.23 -4.80
CA LEU A 105 -13.18 -0.68 -4.02
C LEU A 105 -14.53 -0.77 -4.74
N ARG A 106 -14.90 -1.97 -5.16
CA ARG A 106 -16.17 -2.24 -5.84
C ARG A 106 -17.08 -3.11 -5.01
N ASP A 107 -18.38 -2.98 -5.20
CA ASP A 107 -19.34 -3.98 -4.72
C ASP A 107 -19.39 -5.21 -5.64
N ASN A 108 -20.28 -6.16 -5.32
CA ASN A 108 -20.50 -7.36 -6.11
C ASN A 108 -21.17 -7.10 -7.49
N THR A 109 -21.64 -5.88 -7.75
CA THR A 109 -22.15 -5.43 -9.06
C THR A 109 -21.07 -4.76 -9.90
N LEU A 110 -19.83 -4.69 -9.38
CA LEU A 110 -18.70 -3.96 -9.95
C LEU A 110 -18.86 -2.43 -9.93
N THR A 111 -19.83 -1.90 -9.18
CA THR A 111 -19.97 -0.46 -8.98
C THR A 111 -18.84 0.05 -8.09
N ALA A 112 -18.14 1.09 -8.52
CA ALA A 112 -17.08 1.70 -7.73
C ALA A 112 -17.67 2.48 -6.55
N LEU A 113 -17.30 2.07 -5.34
CA LEU A 113 -17.70 2.73 -4.10
C LEU A 113 -16.65 3.75 -3.68
N LEU A 114 -15.38 3.34 -3.59
CA LEU A 114 -14.26 4.19 -3.20
C LEU A 114 -13.16 4.16 -4.26
N ARG A 115 -12.43 5.27 -4.38
CA ARG A 115 -11.23 5.45 -5.19
C ARG A 115 -10.04 5.50 -4.24
N ILE A 116 -9.06 4.63 -4.42
CA ILE A 116 -7.96 4.46 -3.46
C ILE A 116 -6.64 4.64 -4.20
N GLU A 117 -5.88 5.62 -3.78
CA GLU A 117 -4.48 5.80 -4.14
C GLU A 117 -3.61 5.15 -3.07
N MET A 118 -2.58 4.41 -3.46
CA MET A 118 -1.61 3.83 -2.52
C MET A 118 -0.21 4.32 -2.87
N LYS A 119 0.55 4.70 -1.85
CA LYS A 119 1.95 5.09 -2.01
C LYS A 119 2.81 4.45 -0.93
N ALA A 120 3.80 3.66 -1.37
CA ALA A 120 4.84 3.12 -0.51
C ALA A 120 6.12 3.96 -0.62
N VAL A 121 6.48 4.66 0.46
CA VAL A 121 7.54 5.66 0.48
C VAL A 121 8.71 5.16 1.34
N ASP A 122 9.94 5.33 0.86
CA ASP A 122 11.15 5.02 1.62
C ASP A 122 11.29 6.00 2.80
N ALA A 123 11.44 5.48 4.02
CA ALA A 123 11.59 6.25 5.25
C ALA A 123 12.83 7.16 5.23
N ASP A 124 13.89 6.74 4.53
CA ASP A 124 15.14 7.50 4.37
C ASP A 124 15.10 8.48 3.18
N SER A 125 13.94 8.68 2.55
CA SER A 125 13.81 9.60 1.43
C SER A 125 13.40 11.00 1.89
N ASP A 126 14.30 11.96 1.72
CA ASP A 126 13.98 13.39 1.66
C ASP A 126 13.13 13.75 0.40
N GLU A 127 12.76 12.77 -0.43
CA GLU A 127 12.02 13.05 -1.67
C GLU A 127 10.68 13.71 -1.36
N GLN A 128 10.59 14.92 -1.90
CA GLN A 128 9.41 15.74 -2.12
C GLN A 128 8.15 14.88 -2.24
N ALA A 129 7.22 15.20 -1.34
CA ALA A 129 5.80 14.91 -1.39
C ALA A 129 5.32 14.45 -2.77
N ALA A 130 4.62 13.33 -2.77
CA ALA A 130 3.80 12.79 -3.85
C ALA A 130 3.57 13.82 -4.97
N ARG A 131 4.12 13.54 -6.17
CA ARG A 131 3.76 14.29 -7.37
C ARG A 131 2.28 14.03 -7.66
N PHE A 132 1.40 14.73 -6.98
CA PHE A 132 -0.01 14.83 -7.31
C PHE A 132 -0.11 15.71 -8.55
N SER A 133 0.12 15.11 -9.72
CA SER A 133 -0.24 15.74 -11.00
C SER A 133 -1.75 15.75 -11.20
N THR A 134 -2.51 15.02 -10.38
CA THR A 134 -3.98 15.04 -10.35
C THR A 134 -4.45 16.44 -9.95
N PRO A 135 -5.10 17.19 -10.85
CA PRO A 135 -5.64 18.49 -10.47
C PRO A 135 -6.69 18.29 -9.37
N THR A 136 -6.69 19.12 -8.33
CA THR A 136 -7.57 18.98 -7.15
C THR A 136 -9.06 18.87 -7.50
N ILE A 137 -9.47 19.41 -8.66
CA ILE A 137 -10.83 19.29 -9.21
C ILE A 137 -11.28 17.84 -9.48
N TRP A 138 -10.33 16.89 -9.61
CA TRP A 138 -10.63 15.47 -9.84
C TRP A 138 -10.72 14.66 -8.53
N ILE A 139 -10.37 15.28 -7.39
CA ILE A 139 -10.44 14.67 -6.07
C ILE A 139 -11.86 14.82 -5.53
N ASP A 140 -12.47 13.69 -5.17
CA ASP A 140 -13.76 13.61 -4.50
C ASP A 140 -13.54 13.35 -3.01
N GLU A 141 -13.68 14.38 -2.18
CA GLU A 141 -13.45 14.33 -0.73
C GLU A 141 -14.30 13.28 0.01
N GLN A 142 -15.37 12.77 -0.62
CA GLN A 142 -16.25 11.78 -0.03
C GLN A 142 -15.89 10.34 -0.42
N LYS A 143 -15.11 10.16 -1.49
CA LYS A 143 -14.85 8.83 -2.07
C LYS A 143 -13.37 8.52 -2.28
N ASP A 144 -12.52 9.53 -2.21
CA ASP A 144 -11.11 9.41 -2.48
C ASP A 144 -10.33 9.20 -1.20
N MET A 145 -9.49 8.17 -1.22
CA MET A 145 -8.65 7.80 -0.11
C MET A 145 -7.21 7.70 -0.55
N LEU A 146 -6.32 8.14 0.32
CA LEU A 146 -4.89 7.97 0.17
C LEU A 146 -4.39 7.03 1.28
N LEU A 147 -3.77 5.93 0.89
CA LEU A 147 -3.07 5.00 1.77
C LEU A 147 -1.57 5.25 1.61
N LEU A 148 -0.94 5.77 2.67
CA LEU A 148 0.49 6.01 2.73
C LEU A 148 1.14 4.98 3.65
N VAL A 149 2.20 4.34 3.15
CA VAL A 149 2.99 3.39 3.95
C VAL A 149 4.47 3.74 3.83
N GLY A 150 5.14 3.86 4.98
CA GLY A 150 6.59 3.99 5.05
C GLY A 150 7.26 2.63 5.03
N TRP A 151 8.38 2.49 4.30
CA TRP A 151 9.20 1.29 4.34
C TRP A 151 10.66 1.63 4.60
N GLU A 152 11.35 0.73 5.29
CA GLU A 152 12.78 0.83 5.56
C GLU A 152 13.48 -0.53 5.41
N TRP A 153 14.81 -0.51 5.35
CA TRP A 153 15.63 -1.71 5.44
C TRP A 153 15.88 -2.06 6.90
N LYS A 154 15.47 -3.26 7.33
CA LYS A 154 15.82 -3.86 8.61
C LYS A 154 16.88 -4.94 8.43
N ASP A 155 17.85 -4.96 9.33
CA ASP A 155 18.79 -6.08 9.43
C ASP A 155 18.11 -7.23 10.18
N LEU A 156 17.93 -8.37 9.51
CA LEU A 156 17.57 -9.61 10.17
C LEU A 156 18.84 -10.23 10.76
N VAL A 157 18.89 -10.35 12.08
CA VAL A 157 19.97 -11.08 12.76
C VAL A 157 19.70 -12.58 12.61
N GLY A 158 20.34 -13.22 11.63
CA GLY A 158 20.40 -14.68 11.50
C GLY A 158 21.61 -15.26 12.24
N GLN A 159 21.60 -16.56 12.53
CA GLN A 159 22.74 -17.25 13.19
C GLN A 159 24.06 -17.16 12.39
N ASP A 160 23.99 -16.82 11.10
CA ASP A 160 25.14 -16.72 10.19
C ASP A 160 25.44 -15.29 9.66
N GLY A 161 24.84 -14.24 10.25
CA GLY A 161 25.09 -12.83 9.92
C GLY A 161 23.84 -11.99 9.64
N ASN A 162 24.01 -10.68 9.44
CA ASN A 162 22.92 -9.74 9.14
C ASN A 162 22.47 -9.89 7.67
N ILE A 163 21.20 -10.23 7.46
CA ILE A 163 20.56 -10.24 6.13
C ILE A 163 19.64 -9.01 6.05
N PRO A 164 19.91 -8.05 5.14
CA PRO A 164 19.01 -6.92 4.93
C PRO A 164 17.66 -7.36 4.35
N LEU A 165 16.58 -6.89 4.96
CA LEU A 165 15.20 -7.12 4.57
C LEU A 165 14.45 -5.79 4.50
N ILE A 166 13.59 -5.59 3.48
CA ILE A 166 12.61 -4.50 3.53
C ILE A 166 11.47 -4.86 4.46
N SER A 167 11.13 -3.96 5.37
CA SER A 167 9.89 -4.03 6.14
C SER A 167 9.17 -2.69 6.10
N PHE A 168 7.86 -2.73 6.24
CA PHE A 168 7.11 -1.56 6.65
C PHE A 168 7.14 -1.39 8.17
N ASP A 169 6.99 -0.15 8.62
CA ASP A 169 6.69 0.19 10.01
C ASP A 169 5.19 0.20 10.30
#